data_AF-A0AAJ4RDC6-F1
#
_entry.id   AF-A0AAJ4RDC6-F1
#
_cell.length_a   1.000
_cell.length_b   1.000
_cell.length_c   1.000
_cell.angle_alpha   90.00
_cell.angle_beta   90.00
_cell.angle_gamma   90.00
#
_symmetry.space_group_name_H-M   'P 1'
#
loop_
_entity.id
_entity.type
_entity.pdbx_description
1 polymer ?
#
loop_
_entity_poly.entity_id
_entity_poly.type
_entity_poly.pdbx_seq_one_letter_code
_entity_poly.pdbx_strand_id
1 'polypeptide(L)'
;MRLVKRYKINRDVDLIYAKRDLSNFLKREKKELVDFFVFATMELGTNLIKHANGGEIWLLEQDESFLLASLDEGPGIKDTSWCVQKGNTTYKNSLGLGLYSLSNNESYEFEIFSSEDMGSVFLLKPKIENSEVFFQIPYLNEKYSGDLIVKKNKFYLFADVSGHGKKAWQSGQFIKDFFLKRPVTLLFCDEFFKDLHKSLKKNSLRSCVICIAENLPSKVNLCGVGNIGIFYKNIEGVRQYSFKSGIVGEVFTTSSSFSFEKENAKVILKTDGIDDNVIREILKNELSNEMTAISVLFFSKRNDDKSILIIGE
;
A
#
# COMPACT_ATOMS: atom_id res chain seq x y z
N MET A 1 4.83 4.28 3.39
CA MET A 1 4.72 3.10 4.27
C MET A 1 5.68 2.00 3.82
N ARG A 2 6.29 1.26 4.76
CA ARG A 2 7.25 0.19 4.50
C ARG A 2 6.90 -1.06 5.32
N LEU A 3 6.86 -2.23 4.68
CA LEU A 3 6.71 -3.50 5.39
C LEU A 3 8.03 -3.84 6.12
N VAL A 4 7.97 -3.94 7.44
CA VAL A 4 9.15 -4.20 8.30
C VAL A 4 9.23 -5.68 8.66
N LYS A 5 8.11 -6.27 9.06
CA LYS A 5 8.00 -7.70 9.33
C LYS A 5 6.65 -8.24 8.88
N ARG A 6 6.65 -9.51 8.50
CA ARG A 6 5.48 -10.28 8.08
C ARG A 6 5.52 -11.63 8.77
N TYR A 7 4.44 -11.99 9.46
CA TYR A 7 4.29 -13.27 10.13
C TYR A 7 3.08 -13.99 9.57
N LYS A 8 3.26 -15.23 9.13
CA LYS A 8 2.12 -16.12 8.83
C LYS A 8 1.68 -16.77 10.12
N ILE A 9 0.39 -16.70 10.43
CA ILE A 9 -0.20 -17.23 11.65
C ILE A 9 -1.24 -18.26 11.28
N ASN A 10 -0.93 -19.55 11.43
CA ASN A 10 -1.88 -20.63 11.17
C ASN A 10 -2.22 -21.40 12.46
N ARG A 11 -1.30 -21.43 13.42
CA ARG A 11 -1.42 -22.17 14.68
C ARG A 11 -0.74 -21.40 15.83
N ASP A 12 -0.99 -21.84 17.07
CA ASP A 12 -0.49 -21.17 18.28
C ASP A 12 1.04 -21.00 18.31
N VAL A 13 1.79 -21.97 17.78
CA VAL A 13 3.27 -21.91 17.72
C VAL A 13 3.75 -20.74 16.87
N ASP A 14 3.04 -20.43 15.78
CA ASP A 14 3.37 -19.31 14.90
C ASP A 14 3.15 -17.97 15.62
N LEU A 15 2.06 -17.88 16.40
CA LEU A 15 1.72 -16.71 17.20
C LEU A 15 2.74 -16.46 18.33
N ILE A 16 3.17 -17.52 19.01
CA ILE A 16 4.22 -17.43 20.04
C ILE A 16 5.52 -16.93 19.43
N TYR A 17 5.89 -17.42 18.25
CA TYR A 17 7.07 -16.94 17.52
C TYR A 17 6.94 -15.47 17.15
N ALA A 18 5.83 -15.09 16.52
CA ALA A 18 5.56 -13.70 16.10
C ALA A 18 5.64 -12.72 17.28
N LYS A 19 5.01 -13.06 18.42
CA LYS A 19 5.08 -12.28 19.65
C LYS A 19 6.53 -12.05 20.11
N ARG A 20 7.33 -13.12 20.16
CA ARG A 20 8.70 -13.06 20.68
C ARG A 20 9.61 -12.24 19.76
N ASP A 21 9.56 -12.50 18.46
CA ASP A 21 10.36 -11.77 17.47
C ASP A 21 9.96 -10.30 17.40
N LEU A 22 8.65 -9.98 17.43
CA LEU A 22 8.15 -8.61 17.45
C LEU A 22 8.62 -7.86 18.70
N SER A 23 8.48 -8.46 19.89
CA SER A 23 8.91 -7.82 21.15
C SER A 23 10.40 -7.52 21.14
N ASN A 24 11.23 -8.47 20.70
CA ASN A 24 12.68 -8.28 20.61
C ASN A 24 13.05 -7.19 19.61
N PHE A 25 12.35 -7.14 18.47
CA PHE A 25 12.54 -6.10 17.47
C PHE A 25 12.21 -4.72 18.03
N LEU A 26 11.02 -4.52 18.58
CA LEU A 26 10.59 -3.21 19.10
C LEU A 26 11.45 -2.72 20.28
N LYS A 27 11.90 -3.63 21.15
CA LYS A 27 12.86 -3.29 22.23
C LYS A 27 14.20 -2.80 21.69
N ARG A 28 14.71 -3.43 20.62
CA ARG A 28 15.96 -3.02 19.99
C ARG A 28 15.85 -1.64 19.32
N GLU A 29 14.71 -1.36 18.70
CA GLU A 29 14.41 -0.04 18.14
C GLU A 29 14.09 1.03 19.20
N LYS A 30 14.18 0.68 20.50
CA LYS A 30 13.92 1.54 21.67
C LYS A 30 12.56 2.25 21.60
N LYS A 31 11.55 1.56 21.08
CA LYS A 31 10.21 2.14 20.91
C LYS A 31 9.43 2.09 22.20
N GLU A 32 8.63 3.13 22.41
CA GLU A 32 7.60 3.14 23.45
C GLU A 32 6.47 2.18 23.05
N LEU A 33 5.65 1.73 24.00
CA LEU A 33 4.46 0.90 23.76
C LEU A 33 4.71 -0.54 23.25
N VAL A 34 5.90 -1.12 23.51
CA VAL A 34 6.19 -2.54 23.17
C VAL A 34 5.09 -3.48 23.67
N ASP A 35 4.65 -3.31 24.92
CA ASP A 35 3.65 -4.18 25.54
C ASP A 35 2.28 -4.06 24.86
N PHE A 36 1.93 -2.87 24.36
CA PHE A 36 0.70 -2.67 23.58
C PHE A 36 0.75 -3.42 22.25
N PHE A 37 1.83 -3.31 21.48
CA PHE A 37 1.96 -4.05 20.21
C PHE A 37 2.00 -5.56 20.42
N VAL A 38 2.63 -6.02 21.51
CA VAL A 38 2.64 -7.43 21.91
C VAL A 38 1.22 -7.91 22.25
N PHE A 39 0.47 -7.12 23.03
CA PHE A 39 -0.94 -7.40 23.33
C PHE A 39 -1.78 -7.44 22.06
N ALA A 40 -1.71 -6.42 21.21
CA ALA A 40 -2.43 -6.36 19.95
C ALA A 40 -2.14 -7.56 19.03
N THR A 41 -0.87 -7.96 18.94
CA THR A 41 -0.46 -9.14 18.15
C THR A 41 -1.09 -10.42 18.69
N MET A 42 -1.16 -10.58 20.02
CA MET A 42 -1.79 -11.74 20.63
C MET A 42 -3.30 -11.77 20.41
N GLU A 43 -3.99 -10.64 20.57
CA GLU A 43 -5.44 -10.56 20.34
C GLU A 43 -5.79 -10.81 18.88
N LEU A 44 -5.14 -10.08 17.95
CA LEU A 44 -5.39 -10.21 16.52
C LEU A 44 -4.98 -11.59 16.00
N GLY A 45 -3.80 -12.09 16.39
CA GLY A 45 -3.33 -13.41 15.98
C GLY A 45 -4.18 -14.56 16.51
N THR A 46 -4.73 -14.43 17.73
CA THR A 46 -5.69 -15.40 18.26
C THR A 46 -6.97 -15.41 17.42
N ASN A 47 -7.44 -14.23 16.98
CA ASN A 47 -8.61 -14.14 16.11
C ASN A 47 -8.36 -14.78 14.74
N LEU A 48 -7.18 -14.61 14.15
CA LEU A 48 -6.81 -15.28 12.89
C LEU A 48 -6.97 -16.81 13.00
N ILE A 49 -6.44 -17.41 14.08
CA ILE A 49 -6.53 -18.87 14.30
C ILE A 49 -7.97 -19.31 14.53
N LYS A 50 -8.72 -18.56 15.35
CA LYS A 50 -10.07 -18.95 15.82
C LYS A 50 -11.19 -18.69 14.82
N HIS A 51 -11.06 -17.67 13.98
CA HIS A 51 -12.16 -17.18 13.16
C HIS A 51 -11.87 -17.21 11.65
N ALA A 52 -10.60 -17.21 11.24
CA ALA A 52 -10.22 -17.06 9.85
C ALA A 52 -9.43 -18.24 9.26
N ASN A 53 -9.21 -19.31 10.04
CA ASN A 53 -8.37 -20.46 9.65
C ASN A 53 -6.93 -20.05 9.28
N GLY A 54 -6.43 -19.02 9.97
CA GLY A 54 -5.11 -18.45 9.77
C GLY A 54 -5.12 -17.13 9.01
N GLY A 55 -3.94 -16.58 8.77
CA GLY A 55 -3.74 -15.30 8.10
C GLY A 55 -2.35 -14.75 8.36
N GLU A 56 -2.22 -13.43 8.38
CA GLU A 56 -0.95 -12.75 8.52
C GLU A 56 -1.00 -11.56 9.48
N ILE A 57 0.11 -11.34 10.18
CA ILE A 57 0.36 -10.11 10.93
C ILE A 57 1.49 -9.36 10.23
N TRP A 58 1.24 -8.11 9.84
CA TRP A 58 2.22 -7.21 9.25
C TRP A 58 2.57 -6.09 10.23
N LEU A 59 3.86 -5.91 10.47
CA LEU A 59 4.38 -4.70 11.09
C LEU A 59 4.87 -3.78 9.98
N LEU A 60 4.29 -2.60 9.88
CA LEU A 60 4.66 -1.58 8.89
C LEU A 60 5.20 -0.34 9.59
N GLU A 61 6.00 0.45 8.87
CA GLU A 61 6.53 1.72 9.35
C GLU A 61 6.18 2.83 8.36
N GLN A 62 5.74 3.97 8.89
CA GLN A 62 5.44 5.18 8.16
C GLN A 62 5.73 6.38 9.05
N ASP A 63 6.49 7.34 8.54
CA ASP A 63 6.86 8.58 9.25
C ASP A 63 7.34 8.31 10.69
N GLU A 64 8.29 7.37 10.81
CA GLU A 64 8.92 6.90 12.06
C GLU A 64 7.98 6.21 13.07
N SER A 65 6.71 6.05 12.69
CA SER A 65 5.67 5.42 13.48
C SER A 65 5.37 4.01 12.96
N PHE A 66 5.00 3.11 13.87
CA PHE A 66 4.64 1.74 13.52
C PHE A 66 3.13 1.60 13.32
N LEU A 67 2.75 0.76 12.36
CA LEU A 67 1.39 0.29 12.15
C LEU A 67 1.38 -1.23 12.29
N LEU A 68 0.30 -1.78 12.82
CA LEU A 68 0.11 -3.23 12.92
C LEU A 68 -1.16 -3.62 12.16
N ALA A 69 -1.00 -4.45 11.14
CA ALA A 69 -2.13 -4.98 10.38
C ALA A 69 -2.30 -6.49 10.65
N SER A 70 -3.54 -6.94 10.80
CA SER A 70 -3.94 -8.34 10.80
C SER A 70 -4.80 -8.59 9.59
N LEU A 71 -4.42 -9.57 8.77
CA LEU A 71 -5.02 -9.78 7.45
C LEU A 71 -5.38 -11.25 7.27
N ASP A 72 -6.59 -11.51 6.80
CA ASP A 72 -7.04 -12.86 6.50
C ASP A 72 -7.94 -12.93 5.27
N GLU A 73 -8.09 -14.15 4.77
CA GLU A 73 -9.00 -14.52 3.68
C GLU A 73 -10.13 -15.40 4.22
N GLY A 74 -10.52 -15.15 5.46
CA GLY A 74 -11.57 -15.88 6.16
C GLY A 74 -12.97 -15.50 5.68
N PRO A 75 -14.02 -15.91 6.43
CA PRO A 75 -15.41 -15.71 6.03
C PRO A 75 -15.90 -14.25 6.12
N GLY A 76 -15.03 -13.31 6.54
CA GLY A 76 -15.41 -11.94 6.85
C GLY A 76 -16.26 -11.81 8.12
N ILE A 77 -16.64 -10.57 8.42
CA ILE A 77 -17.39 -10.16 9.59
C ILE A 77 -18.59 -9.34 9.14
N LYS A 78 -19.78 -9.82 9.50
CA LYS A 78 -21.05 -9.21 9.11
C LYS A 78 -21.34 -7.89 9.81
N ASP A 79 -20.96 -7.79 11.08
CA ASP A 79 -21.11 -6.59 11.90
C ASP A 79 -19.79 -6.27 12.61
N THR A 80 -18.99 -5.42 11.97
CA THR A 80 -17.69 -4.97 12.52
C THR A 80 -17.87 -4.05 13.73
N SER A 81 -18.99 -3.32 13.81
CA SER A 81 -19.31 -2.45 14.95
C SER A 81 -19.61 -3.27 16.20
N TRP A 82 -20.29 -4.40 16.05
CA TRP A 82 -20.54 -5.33 17.16
C TRP A 82 -19.25 -5.94 17.71
N CYS A 83 -18.27 -6.23 16.85
CA CYS A 83 -17.02 -6.90 17.25
C CYS A 83 -16.11 -6.07 18.16
N VAL A 84 -16.25 -4.74 18.15
CA VAL A 84 -15.43 -3.82 18.97
C VAL A 84 -16.14 -3.35 20.24
N GLN A 85 -17.38 -3.78 20.48
CA GLN A 85 -18.11 -3.43 21.70
C GLN A 85 -17.61 -4.26 22.90
N LYS A 86 -17.59 -3.62 24.06
CA LYS A 86 -17.13 -4.23 25.31
C LYS A 86 -17.97 -5.46 25.67
N GLY A 87 -17.32 -6.61 25.86
CA GLY A 87 -17.97 -7.83 26.34
C GLY A 87 -18.44 -8.78 25.23
N ASN A 88 -18.33 -8.38 23.95
CA ASN A 88 -18.84 -9.18 22.85
C ASN A 88 -17.85 -10.28 22.45
N THR A 89 -18.33 -11.52 22.44
CA THR A 89 -17.56 -12.66 21.98
C THR A 89 -18.49 -13.80 21.54
N THR A 90 -18.02 -14.59 20.57
CA THR A 90 -18.68 -15.83 20.13
C THR A 90 -18.09 -17.09 20.77
N TYR A 91 -17.04 -16.95 21.60
CA TYR A 91 -16.36 -18.07 22.27
C TYR A 91 -16.74 -18.18 23.75
N LYS A 92 -17.05 -19.41 24.19
CA LYS A 92 -17.25 -19.71 25.62
C LYS A 92 -15.94 -19.46 26.38
N ASN A 93 -16.02 -18.72 27.49
CA ASN A 93 -14.90 -18.31 28.36
C ASN A 93 -13.98 -17.18 27.84
N SER A 94 -14.41 -16.43 26.82
CA SER A 94 -13.79 -15.14 26.48
C SER A 94 -14.55 -14.00 27.17
N LEU A 95 -13.84 -12.94 27.56
CA LEU A 95 -14.46 -11.73 28.10
C LEU A 95 -14.83 -10.71 27.01
N GLY A 96 -14.43 -10.94 25.75
CA GLY A 96 -14.75 -10.01 24.65
C GLY A 96 -14.17 -8.61 24.84
N LEU A 97 -13.01 -8.49 25.47
CA LEU A 97 -12.38 -7.20 25.79
C LEU A 97 -11.24 -6.82 24.85
N GLY A 98 -10.65 -7.77 24.13
CA GLY A 98 -9.45 -7.56 23.31
C GLY A 98 -9.61 -6.47 22.26
N LEU A 99 -10.51 -6.68 21.30
CA LEU A 99 -10.78 -5.71 20.23
C LEU A 99 -11.31 -4.37 20.77
N TYR A 100 -12.10 -4.39 21.84
CA TYR A 100 -12.53 -3.17 22.53
C TYR A 100 -11.34 -2.37 23.10
N SER A 101 -10.38 -3.04 23.75
CA SER A 101 -9.17 -2.39 24.26
C SER A 101 -8.30 -1.82 23.14
N LEU A 102 -8.26 -2.46 21.97
CA LEU A 102 -7.56 -1.94 20.80
C LEU A 102 -8.27 -0.71 20.21
N SER A 103 -9.61 -0.74 20.10
CA SER A 103 -10.40 0.36 19.54
C SER A 103 -10.48 1.60 20.42
N ASN A 104 -10.27 1.45 21.74
CA ASN A 104 -10.31 2.55 22.71
C ASN A 104 -8.91 3.06 23.08
N ASN A 105 -7.88 2.75 22.30
CA ASN A 105 -6.53 3.24 22.56
C ASN A 105 -6.43 4.76 22.35
N GLU A 106 -5.69 5.44 23.23
CA GLU A 106 -5.54 6.89 23.16
C GLU A 106 -4.61 7.34 22.01
N SER A 107 -3.56 6.57 21.73
CA SER A 107 -2.51 6.93 20.76
C SER A 107 -2.73 6.35 19.36
N TYR A 108 -3.50 5.27 19.25
CA TYR A 108 -3.75 4.55 18.01
C TYR A 108 -5.23 4.56 17.63
N GLU A 109 -5.48 4.69 16.34
CA GLU A 109 -6.76 4.43 15.71
C GLU A 109 -6.84 2.96 15.31
N PHE A 110 -8.03 2.37 15.48
CA PHE A 110 -8.32 1.01 15.06
C PHE A 110 -9.35 1.02 13.95
N GLU A 111 -8.96 0.57 12.76
CA GLU A 111 -9.80 0.53 11.58
C GLU A 111 -10.00 -0.93 11.14
N ILE A 112 -11.19 -1.24 10.62
CA ILE A 112 -11.57 -2.59 10.20
C ILE A 112 -12.17 -2.52 8.81
N PHE A 113 -11.55 -3.22 7.87
CA PHE A 113 -12.17 -3.58 6.61
C PHE A 113 -12.57 -5.06 6.66
N SER A 114 -13.78 -5.40 6.23
CA SER A 114 -14.20 -6.79 6.10
C SER A 114 -15.23 -6.99 5.01
N SER A 115 -15.10 -8.08 4.27
CA SER A 115 -16.07 -8.54 3.27
C SER A 115 -16.21 -10.05 3.32
N GLU A 116 -17.44 -10.57 3.13
CA GLU A 116 -17.70 -12.02 3.04
C GLU A 116 -16.98 -12.66 1.83
N ASP A 117 -16.69 -11.87 0.78
CA ASP A 117 -16.06 -12.37 -0.46
C ASP A 117 -14.53 -12.30 -0.46
N MET A 118 -13.92 -11.55 0.48
CA MET A 118 -12.46 -11.33 0.50
C MET A 118 -11.80 -11.74 1.81
N GLY A 119 -12.46 -11.54 2.95
CA GLY A 119 -11.89 -11.69 4.28
C GLY A 119 -11.81 -10.35 5.03
N SER A 120 -10.89 -10.24 6.00
CA SER A 120 -10.79 -9.09 6.88
C SER A 120 -9.38 -8.50 6.96
N VAL A 121 -9.31 -7.18 7.14
CA VAL A 121 -8.10 -6.44 7.48
C VAL A 121 -8.39 -5.57 8.70
N PHE A 122 -7.63 -5.76 9.76
CA PHE A 122 -7.65 -4.91 10.95
C PHE A 122 -6.36 -4.10 10.99
N LEU A 123 -6.46 -2.80 11.21
CA LEU A 123 -5.32 -1.90 11.22
C LEU A 123 -5.28 -1.10 12.50
N LEU A 124 -4.16 -1.18 13.20
CA LEU A 124 -3.76 -0.21 14.22
C LEU A 124 -2.78 0.78 13.58
N LYS A 125 -3.15 2.06 13.55
CA LYS A 125 -2.31 3.13 13.02
C LYS A 125 -2.26 4.33 13.98
N PRO A 126 -1.20 5.15 13.95
CA PRO A 126 -1.18 6.42 14.69
C PRO A 126 -2.37 7.30 14.28
N LYS A 127 -2.87 8.13 15.21
CA LYS A 127 -3.91 9.14 14.94
C LYS A 127 -3.35 10.35 14.18
N ILE A 128 -2.75 10.10 13.04
CA ILE A 128 -2.20 11.09 12.11
C ILE A 128 -2.78 10.76 10.74
N GLU A 129 -3.48 11.72 10.15
CA GLU A 129 -3.98 11.57 8.79
C GLU A 129 -2.84 11.81 7.80
N ASN A 130 -2.67 10.86 6.87
CA ASN A 130 -1.68 10.96 5.81
C ASN A 130 -2.37 11.08 4.47
N SER A 131 -2.42 12.30 3.95
CA SER A 131 -2.92 12.61 2.59
C SER A 131 -2.07 12.01 1.45
N GLU A 132 -0.97 11.33 1.78
CA GLU A 132 -0.04 10.73 0.84
C GLU A 132 0.46 9.38 1.38
N VAL A 133 0.03 8.28 0.78
CA VAL A 133 0.51 6.94 1.13
C VAL A 133 1.10 6.27 -0.10
N PHE A 134 2.35 5.83 0.00
CA PHE A 134 2.94 4.92 -0.96
C PHE A 134 3.28 3.60 -0.27
N PHE A 135 3.00 2.49 -0.95
CA PHE A 135 3.31 1.17 -0.44
C PHE A 135 3.70 0.24 -1.58
N GLN A 136 4.74 -0.54 -1.34
CA GLN A 136 5.35 -1.41 -2.34
C GLN A 136 5.75 -2.74 -1.71
N ILE A 137 5.40 -3.83 -2.37
CA ILE A 137 5.78 -5.20 -2.00
C ILE A 137 6.45 -5.83 -3.22
N PRO A 138 7.75 -6.22 -3.11
CA PRO A 138 8.43 -6.92 -4.20
C PRO A 138 7.75 -8.23 -4.57
N TYR A 139 7.97 -8.67 -5.81
CA TYR A 139 7.60 -10.00 -6.28
C TYR A 139 8.16 -11.10 -5.36
N LEU A 140 7.46 -12.23 -5.29
CA LEU A 140 7.70 -13.33 -4.35
C LEU A 140 9.19 -13.70 -4.23
N ASN A 141 9.71 -13.66 -3.00
CA ASN A 141 11.10 -13.99 -2.65
C ASN A 141 12.18 -13.09 -3.28
N GLU A 142 11.80 -12.06 -4.03
CA GLU A 142 12.75 -11.06 -4.51
C GLU A 142 13.09 -10.08 -3.38
N LYS A 143 14.38 -9.75 -3.28
CA LYS A 143 14.85 -8.70 -2.37
C LYS A 143 14.53 -7.30 -2.91
N TYR A 144 14.41 -7.18 -4.22
CA TYR A 144 14.31 -5.91 -4.93
C TYR A 144 13.14 -5.95 -5.90
N SER A 145 12.38 -4.86 -5.91
CA SER A 145 11.27 -4.68 -6.83
C SER A 145 11.70 -3.89 -8.06
N GLY A 146 11.12 -4.23 -9.22
CA GLY A 146 11.22 -3.48 -10.47
C GLY A 146 10.42 -2.19 -10.45
N ASP A 147 9.31 -2.17 -9.72
CA ASP A 147 8.53 -0.96 -9.49
C ASP A 147 9.33 0.13 -8.75
N LEU A 148 8.96 1.37 -9.01
CA LEU A 148 9.64 2.54 -8.48
C LEU A 148 8.66 3.63 -8.08
N ILE A 149 8.80 4.10 -6.83
CA ILE A 149 8.15 5.31 -6.33
C ILE A 149 9.21 6.27 -5.80
N VAL A 150 9.26 7.50 -6.32
CA VAL A 150 10.24 8.52 -5.89
C VAL A 150 9.55 9.87 -5.71
N LYS A 151 9.61 10.41 -4.49
CA LYS A 151 9.16 11.78 -4.19
C LYS A 151 10.29 12.78 -4.42
N LYS A 152 9.98 13.91 -5.06
CA LYS A 152 10.83 15.09 -5.24
C LYS A 152 9.98 16.34 -5.08
N ASN A 153 10.02 16.94 -3.89
CA ASN A 153 9.13 18.05 -3.51
C ASN A 153 7.66 17.64 -3.71
N LYS A 154 6.92 18.38 -4.54
CA LYS A 154 5.53 18.09 -4.93
C LYS A 154 5.38 17.04 -6.03
N PHE A 155 6.48 16.55 -6.62
CA PHE A 155 6.44 15.59 -7.71
C PHE A 155 6.67 14.16 -7.23
N TYR A 156 5.96 13.21 -7.83
CA TYR A 156 6.14 11.79 -7.64
C TYR A 156 6.43 11.15 -8.98
N LEU A 157 7.52 10.40 -9.07
CA LEU A 157 7.75 9.46 -10.15
C LEU A 157 7.19 8.11 -9.72
N PHE A 158 6.31 7.54 -10.54
CA PHE A 158 5.72 6.22 -10.33
C PHE A 158 5.93 5.40 -11.60
N ALA A 159 6.68 4.31 -11.50
CA ALA A 159 7.06 3.51 -12.67
C ALA A 159 6.99 2.02 -12.36
N ASP A 160 6.72 1.25 -13.41
CA ASP A 160 6.90 -0.19 -13.46
C ASP A 160 7.95 -0.46 -14.56
N VAL A 161 9.08 -1.00 -14.12
CA VAL A 161 10.21 -1.33 -14.99
C VAL A 161 10.05 -2.76 -15.43
N SER A 162 10.18 -3.02 -16.73
CA SER A 162 9.95 -4.33 -17.33
C SER A 162 10.61 -5.49 -16.56
N GLY A 163 9.79 -6.45 -16.14
CA GLY A 163 10.16 -7.62 -15.36
C GLY A 163 10.58 -7.28 -13.91
N HIS A 164 10.98 -8.29 -13.14
CA HIS A 164 11.21 -8.12 -11.70
C HIS A 164 12.69 -8.34 -11.29
N GLY A 165 12.96 -8.20 -9.99
CA GLY A 165 14.22 -8.54 -9.34
C GLY A 165 15.37 -7.56 -9.61
N LYS A 166 16.60 -8.01 -9.37
CA LYS A 166 17.80 -7.14 -9.34
C LYS A 166 18.01 -6.31 -10.62
N LYS A 167 17.76 -6.88 -11.82
CA LYS A 167 17.99 -6.18 -13.10
C LYS A 167 16.97 -5.05 -13.34
N ALA A 168 15.70 -5.29 -13.03
CA ALA A 168 14.66 -4.27 -13.08
C ALA A 168 14.97 -3.16 -12.08
N TRP A 169 15.26 -3.55 -10.84
CA TRP A 169 15.65 -2.63 -9.78
C TRP A 169 16.86 -1.74 -10.15
N GLN A 170 17.91 -2.29 -10.78
CA GLN A 170 19.06 -1.52 -11.25
C GLN A 170 18.67 -0.45 -12.29
N SER A 171 17.77 -0.79 -13.21
CA SER A 171 17.24 0.18 -14.18
C SER A 171 16.34 1.21 -13.49
N GLY A 172 15.56 0.80 -12.49
CA GLY A 172 14.82 1.69 -11.60
C GLY A 172 15.71 2.68 -10.85
N GLN A 173 16.89 2.27 -10.36
CA GLN A 173 17.84 3.18 -9.72
C GLN A 173 18.37 4.23 -10.71
N PHE A 174 18.63 3.84 -11.97
CA PHE A 174 19.00 4.81 -13.00
C PHE A 174 17.87 5.82 -13.26
N ILE A 175 16.63 5.35 -13.37
CA ILE A 175 15.44 6.20 -13.59
C ILE A 175 15.25 7.16 -12.41
N LYS A 176 15.39 6.68 -11.18
CA LYS A 176 15.37 7.49 -9.95
C LYS A 176 16.41 8.61 -10.01
N ASP A 177 17.65 8.26 -10.30
CA ASP A 177 18.75 9.22 -10.41
C ASP A 177 18.51 10.26 -11.49
N PHE A 178 18.00 9.81 -12.65
CA PHE A 178 17.65 10.68 -13.77
C PHE A 178 16.60 11.72 -13.37
N PHE A 179 15.57 11.31 -12.62
CA PHE A 179 14.53 12.18 -12.09
C PHE A 179 15.04 13.14 -11.00
N LEU A 180 15.85 12.64 -10.06
CA LEU A 180 16.37 13.46 -8.96
C LEU A 180 17.38 14.52 -9.43
N LYS A 181 18.17 14.24 -10.47
CA LYS A 181 19.22 15.15 -10.97
C LYS A 181 18.72 16.23 -11.94
N ARG A 182 17.47 16.16 -12.42
CA ARG A 182 16.93 17.07 -13.45
C ARG A 182 15.77 17.92 -12.94
N PRO A 183 15.57 19.16 -13.42
CA PRO A 183 14.34 19.89 -13.15
C PRO A 183 13.13 19.12 -13.71
N VAL A 184 12.00 19.21 -13.00
CA VAL A 184 10.76 18.49 -13.35
C VAL A 184 9.63 19.49 -13.44
N THR A 185 8.88 19.42 -14.54
CA THR A 185 7.62 20.13 -14.77
C THR A 185 6.77 19.30 -15.72
N LEU A 186 5.45 19.31 -15.53
CA LEU A 186 4.55 18.57 -16.41
C LEU A 186 4.42 19.22 -17.80
N LEU A 187 4.79 20.50 -17.94
CA LEU A 187 4.78 21.20 -19.24
C LEU A 187 5.77 20.59 -20.24
N PHE A 188 6.89 20.04 -19.75
CA PHE A 188 7.94 19.41 -20.55
C PHE A 188 8.05 17.91 -20.30
N CYS A 189 6.92 17.28 -19.97
CA CYS A 189 6.87 15.86 -19.63
C CYS A 189 7.27 14.97 -20.82
N ASP A 190 6.84 15.33 -22.03
CA ASP A 190 7.22 14.61 -23.26
C ASP A 190 8.72 14.69 -23.55
N GLU A 191 9.33 15.86 -23.39
CA GLU A 191 10.77 16.04 -23.51
C GLU A 191 11.52 15.21 -22.46
N PHE A 192 11.05 15.23 -21.21
CA PHE A 192 11.62 14.42 -20.13
C PHE A 192 11.58 12.92 -20.48
N PHE A 193 10.44 12.40 -20.95
CA PHE A 193 10.32 10.99 -21.36
C PHE A 193 11.11 10.66 -22.63
N LYS A 194 11.23 11.58 -23.60
CA LYS A 194 12.11 11.40 -24.79
C LYS A 194 13.57 11.27 -24.38
N ASP A 195 14.03 12.12 -23.46
CA ASP A 195 15.41 12.05 -22.96
C ASP A 195 15.66 10.77 -22.15
N LEU A 196 14.71 10.38 -21.30
CA LEU A 196 14.78 9.13 -20.56
C LEU A 196 14.79 7.92 -21.51
N HIS A 197 13.93 7.91 -22.53
CA HIS A 197 13.85 6.87 -23.55
C HIS A 197 15.20 6.66 -24.25
N LYS A 198 15.83 7.75 -24.71
CA LYS A 198 17.16 7.69 -25.34
C LYS A 198 18.23 7.21 -24.36
N SER A 199 18.14 7.65 -23.10
CA SER A 199 19.11 7.29 -22.06
C SER A 199 19.04 5.81 -21.68
N LEU A 200 17.84 5.24 -21.51
CA LEU A 200 17.67 3.82 -21.24
C LEU A 200 18.22 2.96 -22.39
N LYS A 201 17.88 3.30 -23.65
CA LYS A 201 18.41 2.62 -24.84
C LYS A 201 19.94 2.69 -24.92
N LYS A 202 20.51 3.88 -24.75
CA LYS A 202 21.97 4.09 -24.80
C LYS A 202 22.71 3.24 -23.77
N ASN A 203 22.15 3.07 -22.58
CA ASN A 203 22.76 2.29 -21.50
C ASN A 203 22.33 0.82 -21.48
N SER A 204 21.56 0.35 -22.48
CA SER A 204 21.01 -1.01 -22.53
C SER A 204 20.28 -1.42 -21.24
N LEU A 205 19.56 -0.47 -20.64
CA LEU A 205 18.76 -0.67 -19.44
C LEU A 205 17.34 -1.12 -19.79
N ARG A 206 16.64 -1.69 -18.81
CA ARG A 206 15.25 -2.12 -19.01
C ARG A 206 14.33 -0.93 -19.27
N SER A 207 13.34 -1.17 -20.12
CA SER A 207 12.27 -0.22 -20.44
C SER A 207 11.25 -0.15 -19.29
N CYS A 208 10.41 0.88 -19.28
CA CYS A 208 9.40 1.06 -18.24
C CYS A 208 8.14 1.75 -18.74
N VAL A 209 7.02 1.48 -18.06
CA VAL A 209 5.84 2.35 -18.06
C VAL A 209 5.95 3.31 -16.89
N ILE A 210 5.51 4.55 -17.06
CA ILE A 210 5.89 5.62 -16.13
C ILE A 210 4.87 6.76 -16.09
N CYS A 211 4.69 7.31 -14.89
CA CYS A 211 3.89 8.49 -14.61
C CYS A 211 4.68 9.46 -13.71
N ILE A 212 4.56 10.75 -13.98
CA ILE A 212 4.90 11.83 -13.06
C ILE A 212 3.59 12.42 -12.52
N ALA A 213 3.38 12.36 -11.21
CA ALA A 213 2.31 13.08 -10.54
C ALA A 213 2.86 14.38 -9.93
N GLU A 214 2.08 15.46 -9.99
CA GLU A 214 2.32 16.71 -9.30
C GLU A 214 1.20 16.93 -8.28
N ASN A 215 1.52 16.82 -7.00
CA ASN A 215 0.58 17.06 -5.90
C ASN A 215 0.57 18.55 -5.54
N LEU A 216 -0.51 19.24 -5.90
CA LEU A 216 -0.77 20.62 -5.50
C LEU A 216 -1.77 20.63 -4.33
N PRO A 217 -1.94 21.76 -3.64
CA PRO A 217 -2.88 21.84 -2.52
C PRO A 217 -4.29 21.35 -2.88
N SER A 218 -4.88 21.82 -3.98
CA SER A 218 -6.25 21.50 -4.39
C SER A 218 -6.37 20.40 -5.45
N LYS A 219 -5.29 20.03 -6.14
CA LYS A 219 -5.36 19.11 -7.28
C LYS A 219 -4.14 18.21 -7.42
N VAL A 220 -4.32 17.08 -8.09
CA VAL A 220 -3.24 16.21 -8.56
C VAL A 220 -3.23 16.24 -10.09
N ASN A 221 -2.12 16.69 -10.66
CA ASN A 221 -1.91 16.59 -12.10
C ASN A 221 -1.07 15.34 -12.38
N LEU A 222 -1.41 14.59 -13.42
CA LEU A 222 -0.65 13.42 -13.86
C LEU A 222 -0.17 13.63 -15.29
N CYS A 223 1.01 13.09 -15.60
CA CYS A 223 1.50 12.90 -16.95
C CYS A 223 2.20 11.55 -17.05
N GLY A 224 1.79 10.69 -17.98
CA GLY A 224 2.31 9.33 -18.05
C GLY A 224 2.10 8.63 -19.37
N VAL A 225 2.63 7.41 -19.44
CA VAL A 225 2.56 6.51 -20.60
C VAL A 225 2.56 5.06 -20.12
N GLY A 226 1.79 4.21 -20.81
CA GLY A 226 1.69 2.78 -20.53
C GLY A 226 0.51 2.41 -19.64
N ASN A 227 0.61 1.27 -18.96
CA ASN A 227 -0.47 0.61 -18.22
C ASN A 227 -0.46 0.89 -16.71
N ILE A 228 0.15 1.99 -16.25
CA ILE A 228 -0.07 2.46 -14.88
C ILE A 228 -1.56 2.75 -14.69
N GLY A 229 -2.20 2.05 -13.77
CA GLY A 229 -3.62 2.22 -13.48
C GLY A 229 -3.87 3.49 -12.68
N ILE A 230 -4.90 4.25 -13.07
CA ILE A 230 -5.32 5.46 -12.38
C ILE A 230 -6.76 5.26 -11.90
N PHE A 231 -6.98 5.38 -10.60
CA PHE A 231 -8.31 5.40 -9.99
C PHE A 231 -8.54 6.76 -9.33
N TYR A 232 -9.72 7.31 -9.54
CA TYR A 232 -10.18 8.53 -8.90
C TYR A 232 -11.46 8.21 -8.14
N LYS A 233 -11.38 8.25 -6.81
CA LYS A 233 -12.51 8.07 -5.89
C LYS A 233 -12.93 9.44 -5.38
N ASN A 234 -14.19 9.78 -5.55
CA ASN A 234 -14.82 10.97 -4.96
C ASN A 234 -16.23 10.62 -4.47
N ILE A 235 -17.03 11.63 -4.12
CA ILE A 235 -18.42 11.45 -3.68
C ILE A 235 -19.32 10.79 -4.74
N GLU A 236 -18.99 10.93 -6.04
CA GLU A 236 -19.77 10.37 -7.15
C GLU A 236 -19.45 8.88 -7.39
N GLY A 237 -18.40 8.36 -6.75
CA GLY A 237 -17.95 6.98 -6.86
C GLY A 237 -16.52 6.87 -7.39
N VAL A 238 -16.24 5.76 -8.07
CA VAL A 238 -14.90 5.41 -8.55
C VAL A 238 -14.86 5.45 -10.08
N ARG A 239 -13.92 6.23 -10.63
CA ARG A 239 -13.60 6.25 -12.06
C ARG A 239 -12.19 5.74 -12.31
N GLN A 240 -12.00 5.02 -13.41
CA GLN A 240 -10.68 4.53 -13.85
C GLN A 240 -10.27 5.25 -15.13
N TYR A 241 -8.98 5.58 -15.22
CA TYR A 241 -8.36 6.21 -16.38
C TYR A 241 -7.13 5.42 -16.81
N SER A 242 -6.70 5.65 -18.06
CA SER A 242 -5.51 4.99 -18.61
C SER A 242 -4.73 5.97 -19.47
N PHE A 243 -3.41 5.90 -19.39
CA PHE A 243 -2.53 6.67 -20.27
C PHE A 243 -2.55 6.08 -21.70
N LYS A 244 -2.01 6.82 -22.66
CA LYS A 244 -1.72 6.26 -23.99
C LYS A 244 -0.73 5.11 -23.86
N SER A 245 -0.90 4.10 -24.70
CA SER A 245 0.03 2.98 -24.80
C SER A 245 1.42 3.46 -25.22
N GLY A 246 2.44 2.88 -24.60
CA GLY A 246 3.83 3.15 -24.89
C GLY A 246 4.73 2.65 -23.76
N ILE A 247 6.00 2.47 -24.06
CA ILE A 247 7.02 1.98 -23.12
C ILE A 247 8.29 2.81 -23.33
N VAL A 248 8.67 3.57 -22.30
CA VAL A 248 9.89 4.40 -22.32
C VAL A 248 11.11 3.47 -22.31
N GLY A 249 12.06 3.71 -23.21
CA GLY A 249 13.18 2.79 -23.47
C GLY A 249 12.93 1.78 -24.58
N GLU A 250 11.71 1.68 -25.12
CA GLU A 250 11.37 0.72 -26.19
C GLU A 250 10.60 1.39 -27.34
N VAL A 251 9.33 1.74 -27.11
CA VAL A 251 8.45 2.46 -28.07
C VAL A 251 7.73 3.61 -27.35
N PHE A 252 8.16 4.84 -27.61
CA PHE A 252 7.55 6.05 -27.02
C PHE A 252 7.32 7.13 -28.09
N THR A 253 6.15 7.76 -28.06
CA THR A 253 5.78 8.86 -28.96
C THR A 253 5.42 10.12 -28.19
N THR A 254 4.40 10.05 -27.34
CA THR A 254 3.87 11.15 -26.52
C THR A 254 3.17 10.59 -25.29
N SER A 255 3.09 11.38 -24.23
CA SER A 255 2.37 11.08 -22.99
C SER A 255 0.89 11.45 -23.08
N SER A 256 0.16 11.06 -22.03
CA SER A 256 -1.19 11.55 -21.71
C SER A 256 -1.16 12.25 -20.37
N SER A 257 -2.02 13.26 -20.21
CA SER A 257 -2.14 14.03 -18.98
C SER A 257 -3.56 14.04 -18.44
N PHE A 258 -3.68 14.05 -17.12
CA PHE A 258 -4.94 14.13 -16.39
C PHE A 258 -4.82 15.14 -15.24
N SER A 259 -5.94 15.69 -14.79
CA SER A 259 -6.01 16.59 -13.63
C SER A 259 -7.23 16.21 -12.82
N PHE A 260 -7.05 16.09 -11.50
CA PHE A 260 -8.08 15.68 -10.56
C PHE A 260 -8.11 16.65 -9.39
N GLU A 261 -9.30 17.07 -8.96
CA GLU A 261 -9.48 17.82 -7.71
C GLU A 261 -9.27 16.89 -6.51
N LYS A 262 -8.83 17.43 -5.38
CA LYS A 262 -8.53 16.67 -4.15
C LYS A 262 -9.60 16.79 -3.07
N GLU A 263 -10.53 17.72 -3.21
CA GLU A 263 -11.58 17.94 -2.21
C GLU A 263 -12.47 16.68 -2.10
N ASN A 264 -12.47 16.05 -0.93
CA ASN A 264 -13.19 14.80 -0.65
C ASN A 264 -12.93 13.72 -1.71
N ALA A 265 -11.67 13.61 -2.14
CA ALA A 265 -11.28 12.72 -3.20
C ALA A 265 -9.87 12.15 -3.03
N LYS A 266 -9.69 10.93 -3.55
CA LYS A 266 -8.43 10.19 -3.60
C LYS A 266 -8.06 9.91 -5.05
N VAL A 267 -6.80 10.17 -5.39
CA VAL A 267 -6.16 9.75 -6.64
C VAL A 267 -5.22 8.60 -6.31
N ILE A 268 -5.45 7.46 -6.94
CA ILE A 268 -4.69 6.23 -6.72
C ILE A 268 -3.99 5.83 -8.01
N LEU A 269 -2.68 5.65 -7.94
CA LEU A 269 -1.87 5.02 -8.96
C LEU A 269 -1.49 3.62 -8.53
N LYS A 270 -1.51 2.68 -9.47
CA LYS A 270 -1.10 1.29 -9.22
C LYS A 270 -0.32 0.69 -10.39
N THR A 271 0.55 -0.27 -10.09
CA THR A 271 1.21 -1.12 -11.09
C THR A 271 0.35 -2.34 -11.42
N ASP A 272 0.67 -3.07 -12.48
CA ASP A 272 -0.18 -4.16 -12.98
C ASP A 272 -0.18 -5.43 -12.10
N GLY A 273 0.73 -5.52 -11.12
CA GLY A 273 0.68 -6.49 -10.02
C GLY A 273 -0.50 -6.30 -9.05
N ILE A 274 -1.24 -5.21 -9.16
CA ILE A 274 -2.49 -4.97 -8.42
C ILE A 274 -3.69 -5.18 -9.35
N ASP A 275 -4.68 -5.94 -8.88
CA ASP A 275 -5.88 -6.27 -9.65
C ASP A 275 -6.92 -5.12 -9.61
N ASP A 276 -7.45 -4.76 -10.79
CA ASP A 276 -8.44 -3.70 -10.96
C ASP A 276 -9.76 -4.01 -10.23
N ASN A 277 -10.15 -5.27 -10.12
CA ASN A 277 -11.38 -5.65 -9.42
C ASN A 277 -11.23 -5.51 -7.91
N VAL A 278 -10.06 -5.90 -7.38
CA VAL A 278 -9.75 -5.77 -5.94
C VAL A 278 -9.80 -4.30 -5.52
N ILE A 279 -9.11 -3.42 -6.24
CA ILE A 279 -9.12 -1.98 -5.91
C ILE A 279 -10.52 -1.38 -6.03
N ARG A 280 -11.32 -1.77 -7.03
CA ARG A 280 -12.71 -1.30 -7.15
C ARG A 280 -13.57 -1.73 -5.97
N GLU A 281 -13.40 -2.95 -5.48
CA GLU A 281 -14.14 -3.44 -4.32
C GLU A 281 -13.76 -2.69 -3.04
N ILE A 282 -12.45 -2.52 -2.79
CA ILE A 282 -11.97 -1.78 -1.62
C ILE A 282 -12.45 -0.33 -1.64
N LEU A 283 -12.36 0.36 -2.79
CA LEU A 283 -12.75 1.76 -2.93
C LEU A 283 -14.26 2.04 -2.86
N LYS A 284 -15.11 1.02 -2.72
CA LYS A 284 -16.53 1.21 -2.36
C LYS A 284 -16.71 1.67 -0.91
N ASN A 285 -15.69 1.47 -0.07
CA ASN A 285 -15.71 1.77 1.34
C ASN A 285 -14.95 3.08 1.60
N GLU A 286 -15.39 3.84 2.60
CA GLU A 286 -14.67 5.01 3.07
C GLU A 286 -13.62 4.56 4.09
N LEU A 287 -12.41 4.32 3.59
CA LEU A 287 -11.26 3.84 4.37
C LEU A 287 -10.14 4.88 4.36
N SER A 288 -9.26 4.83 5.37
CA SER A 288 -8.02 5.60 5.34
C SER A 288 -7.12 5.19 4.17
N ASN A 289 -6.16 6.05 3.83
CA ASN A 289 -5.19 5.75 2.78
C ASN A 289 -4.33 4.53 3.12
N GLU A 290 -3.94 4.37 4.39
CA GLU A 290 -3.18 3.22 4.85
C GLU A 290 -3.98 1.92 4.76
N MET A 291 -5.23 1.93 5.24
CA MET A 291 -6.11 0.77 5.15
C MET A 291 -6.40 0.40 3.69
N THR A 292 -6.64 1.39 2.83
CA THR A 292 -6.82 1.19 1.40
C THR A 292 -5.59 0.54 0.78
N ALA A 293 -4.39 1.09 1.01
CA ALA A 293 -3.15 0.55 0.46
C ALA A 293 -2.87 -0.88 0.94
N ILE A 294 -3.02 -1.15 2.24
CA ILE A 294 -2.78 -2.48 2.82
C ILE A 294 -3.76 -3.49 2.25
N SER A 295 -5.04 -3.18 2.22
CA SER A 295 -6.09 -4.08 1.74
C SER A 295 -5.92 -4.40 0.25
N VAL A 296 -5.66 -3.38 -0.58
CA VAL A 296 -5.46 -3.57 -2.03
C VAL A 296 -4.26 -4.48 -2.31
N LEU A 297 -3.13 -4.25 -1.63
CA LEU A 297 -1.93 -5.07 -1.85
C LEU A 297 -2.09 -6.50 -1.32
N PHE A 298 -2.80 -6.70 -0.21
CA PHE A 298 -3.01 -8.02 0.39
C PHE A 298 -3.95 -8.90 -0.44
N PHE A 299 -5.08 -8.35 -0.88
CA PHE A 299 -6.08 -9.12 -1.65
C PHE A 299 -5.71 -9.26 -3.12
N SER A 300 -4.80 -8.43 -3.66
CA SER A 300 -4.27 -8.64 -5.01
C SER A 300 -3.38 -9.89 -5.05
N LYS A 301 -3.77 -10.90 -5.83
CA LYS A 301 -3.05 -12.20 -5.93
C LYS A 301 -2.16 -12.34 -7.16
N ARG A 302 -1.95 -11.27 -7.92
CA ARG A 302 -1.06 -11.34 -9.09
C ARG A 302 0.38 -11.59 -8.64
N ASN A 303 1.08 -12.38 -9.46
CA ASN A 303 2.45 -12.81 -9.26
C ASN A 303 3.41 -11.82 -9.89
N ASP A 304 3.42 -10.59 -9.39
CA ASP A 304 4.36 -9.55 -9.80
C ASP A 304 4.72 -8.62 -8.64
N ASP A 305 5.60 -7.66 -8.90
CA ASP A 305 5.81 -6.49 -8.07
C ASP A 305 4.50 -5.71 -7.88
N LYS A 306 4.23 -5.25 -6.66
CA LYS A 306 2.99 -4.53 -6.33
C LYS A 306 3.30 -3.19 -5.73
N SER A 307 2.85 -2.14 -6.39
CA SER A 307 3.04 -0.77 -5.92
C SER A 307 1.76 0.03 -6.03
N ILE A 308 1.52 0.84 -5.01
CA ILE A 308 0.40 1.79 -4.96
C ILE A 308 0.91 3.14 -4.46
N LEU A 309 0.36 4.21 -5.03
CA LEU A 309 0.49 5.58 -4.54
C LEU A 309 -0.92 6.17 -4.43
N ILE A 310 -1.27 6.62 -3.24
CA ILE A 310 -2.54 7.29 -2.93
C ILE A 310 -2.22 8.72 -2.55
N ILE A 311 -2.88 9.68 -3.21
CA ILE A 311 -2.77 11.12 -2.93
C ILE A 311 -4.18 11.68 -2.81
N GLY A 312 -4.42 12.44 -1.75
CA GLY A 312 -5.76 12.93 -1.42
C GLY A 312 -6.38 12.11 -0.30
N GLU A 313 -7.50 12.61 0.20
CA GLU A 313 -7.96 12.43 1.58
C GLU A 313 -6.83 12.23 2.59
#